data_AF-A0A927VVW7-F1
#
_entry.id   AF-A0A927VVW7-F1
#
_cell.length_a   1.000
_cell.length_b   1.000
_cell.length_c   1.000
_cell.angle_alpha   90.00
_cell.angle_beta   90.00
_cell.angle_gamma   90.00
#
_symmetry.space_group_name_H-M   'P 1'
#
loop_
_entity.id
_entity.type
_entity.pdbx_description
1 polymer ?
#
loop_
_entity_poly.entity_id
_entity_poly.type
_entity_poly.pdbx_seq_one_letter_code
_entity_poly.pdbx_strand_id
1 'polypeptide(L)' 'MRAVAPGTDLKPYSIFEVVEPIKVKAGEIAPWFDEAGGGIQYLLPETIDDLLEAGILRRIN' A
#
# COMPACT_ATOMS: atom_id res chain seq x y z
N MET A 1 4.78 -4.43 -9.93
CA MET A 1 4.57 -3.07 -10.48
C MET A 1 3.27 -2.50 -9.94
N ARG A 2 3.14 -1.17 -9.81
CA ARG A 2 2.02 -0.53 -9.09
C ARG A 2 0.90 0.04 -9.99
N ALA A 3 1.16 0.23 -11.29
CA ALA A 3 0.22 0.86 -12.25
C ALA A 3 -0.46 2.11 -11.67
N VAL A 4 0.35 3.06 -11.20
CA VAL A 4 -0.08 4.34 -10.59
C VAL A 4 0.15 5.50 -11.55
N ALA A 5 -0.55 6.61 -11.34
CA ALA A 5 -0.49 7.77 -12.23
C ALA A 5 0.95 8.29 -12.38
N PRO A 6 1.34 8.82 -13.56
CA PRO A 6 2.63 9.48 -13.76
C PRO A 6 2.91 10.54 -12.69
N GLY A 7 4.15 10.63 -12.22
CA GLY A 7 4.57 11.55 -11.15
C GLY A 7 4.30 11.04 -9.72
N THR A 8 3.72 9.85 -9.55
CA THR A 8 3.59 9.23 -8.21
C THR A 8 4.95 8.87 -7.60
N ASP A 9 5.94 8.59 -8.44
CA ASP A 9 7.35 8.39 -8.08
C ASP A 9 8.01 9.62 -7.45
N LEU A 10 7.46 10.82 -7.70
CA LEU A 10 7.91 12.07 -7.09
C LEU A 10 7.27 12.33 -5.71
N LYS A 11 6.27 11.52 -5.31
CA LYS A 11 5.62 11.64 -4.01
C LYS A 11 6.46 10.93 -2.92
N PRO A 12 6.32 11.32 -1.64
CA PRO A 12 7.02 10.66 -0.55
C PRO A 12 6.80 9.14 -0.55
N TYR A 13 7.89 8.40 -0.48
CA TYR A 13 7.86 6.95 -0.32
C TYR A 13 7.82 6.60 1.17
N SER A 14 6.90 5.71 1.56
CA SER A 14 6.73 5.28 2.94
C SER A 14 6.81 3.77 3.03
N ILE A 15 7.50 3.27 4.06
CA ILE A 15 7.63 1.85 4.37
C ILE A 15 6.99 1.60 5.73
N PHE A 16 6.22 0.52 5.83
CA PHE A 16 5.56 0.12 7.07
C PHE A 16 5.81 -1.35 7.33
N GLU A 17 5.80 -1.71 8.60
CA GLU A 17 5.82 -3.07 9.11
C GLU A 17 4.47 -3.39 9.74
N VAL A 18 3.96 -4.59 9.45
CA VAL A 18 2.76 -5.15 10.09
C VAL A 18 3.17 -5.74 11.43
N VAL A 19 2.82 -5.07 12.52
CA VAL A 19 3.13 -5.49 13.89
C VAL A 19 2.10 -6.49 14.40
N GLU A 20 0.83 -6.31 14.01
CA GLU A 20 -0.27 -7.23 14.31
C GLU A 20 -1.00 -7.66 13.03
N PRO A 21 -1.55 -8.90 12.95
CA PRO A 21 -2.22 -9.38 11.76
C PRO A 21 -3.39 -8.50 11.30
N ILE A 22 -3.41 -8.14 10.01
CA ILE A 22 -4.49 -7.35 9.39
C ILE A 22 -5.25 -8.23 8.41
N LYS A 23 -6.57 -8.30 8.56
CA LYS A 23 -7.43 -8.90 7.52
C LYS A 23 -7.61 -7.90 6.39
N VAL A 24 -7.08 -8.22 5.22
CA VAL A 24 -7.06 -7.34 4.04
C VAL A 24 -7.79 -7.97 2.86
N LYS A 25 -8.18 -7.14 1.90
CA LYS A 25 -8.51 -7.63 0.55
C LYS A 25 -7.24 -7.57 -0.29
N ALA A 26 -6.68 -8.73 -0.60
CA ALA A 26 -5.52 -8.86 -1.47
C ALA A 26 -5.96 -9.14 -2.91
N GLY A 27 -5.23 -8.61 -3.89
CA GLY A 27 -5.48 -8.91 -5.30
C GLY A 27 -4.34 -8.48 -6.19
N GLU A 28 -4.30 -9.05 -7.39
CA GLU A 28 -3.37 -8.62 -8.43
C GLU A 28 -3.82 -7.27 -9.02
N ILE A 29 -2.85 -6.40 -9.27
CA ILE A 29 -3.06 -5.08 -9.86
C ILE A 29 -3.25 -5.24 -11.37
N ALA A 30 -4.39 -4.78 -11.90
CA ALA A 30 -4.62 -4.74 -13.34
C ALA A 30 -3.68 -3.74 -14.05
N PRO A 31 -3.41 -3.92 -15.36
CA PRO A 31 -2.69 -2.92 -16.15
C PRO A 31 -3.44 -1.58 -16.17
N TRP A 32 -2.71 -0.47 -16.00
CA TRP A 32 -3.25 0.89 -16.08
C TRP A 32 -2.13 1.92 -16.25
N PHE A 33 -2.45 3.15 -16.67
CA PHE A 33 -1.49 4.23 -16.91
C PHE A 33 -0.29 3.83 -17.80
N ASP A 34 -0.54 3.05 -18.85
CA ASP A 34 0.49 2.47 -19.75
C ASP A 34 1.54 1.59 -19.04
N GLU A 35 1.25 1.15 -17.82
CA GLU A 35 2.06 0.21 -17.04
C GLU A 35 1.38 -1.16 -16.97
N ALA A 36 2.18 -2.22 -17.03
CA ALA A 36 1.68 -3.60 -17.11
C ALA A 36 0.95 -4.10 -15.84
N GLY A 37 1.06 -3.41 -14.69
CA GLY A 37 0.47 -3.89 -13.43
C GLY A 37 1.16 -5.17 -12.89
N GLY A 38 0.38 -6.14 -12.41
CA GLY A 38 0.87 -7.46 -11.96
C GLY A 38 1.53 -7.50 -10.58
N GLY A 39 1.56 -6.39 -9.84
CA GLY A 39 1.89 -6.42 -8.41
C GLY A 39 0.72 -6.92 -7.55
N ILE A 40 0.97 -7.27 -6.29
CA ILE A 40 -0.10 -7.51 -5.32
C ILE A 40 -0.40 -6.19 -4.59
N GLN A 41 -1.66 -5.80 -4.57
CA GLN A 41 -2.16 -4.70 -3.74
C GLN A 41 -2.98 -5.25 -2.57
N TYR A 42 -2.95 -4.52 -1.46
CA TYR A 42 -3.73 -4.78 -0.27
C TYR A 42 -4.62 -3.57 0.01
N LEU A 43 -5.94 -3.75 -0.07
CA LEU A 43 -6.87 -2.77 0.45
C LEU A 43 -7.06 -3.04 1.95
N LEU A 44 -6.60 -2.10 2.76
CA LEU A 44 -6.69 -2.12 4.21
C LEU A 44 -8.12 -1.79 4.67
N PRO A 45 -8.55 -2.30 5.83
CA PRO A 45 -9.88 -2.02 6.36
C PRO A 45 -10.04 -0.58 6.87
N GLU A 46 -8.94 0.04 7.32
CA GLU A 46 -8.87 1.39 7.88
C GLU A 46 -7.74 2.19 7.20
N THR A 47 -7.63 3.48 7.53
CA THR A 47 -6.55 4.32 6.99
C THR A 47 -5.20 3.96 7.60
N ILE A 48 -4.11 4.39 6.96
CA ILE A 48 -2.76 4.20 7.50
C ILE A 48 -2.61 4.87 8.86
N ASP A 49 -3.16 6.08 9.04
CA ASP A 49 -3.02 6.83 10.28
C ASP A 49 -3.74 6.13 11.45
N ASP A 50 -4.95 5.62 11.21
CA ASP A 50 -5.71 4.85 12.22
C ASP A 50 -4.93 3.59 12.66
N LEU A 51 -4.32 2.89 11.70
CA LEU A 51 -3.56 1.67 11.96
C LEU A 51 -2.22 1.95 12.66
N LEU A 52 -1.63 3.12 12.45
CA LEU A 52 -0.44 3.57 13.20
C LEU A 52 -0.83 3.95 14.64
N GLU A 53 -1.93 4.67 14.83
CA GLU A 53 -2.43 5.05 16.16
C GLU A 53 -2.82 3.82 16.99
N ALA A 54 -3.43 2.81 16.35
CA ALA A 54 -3.76 1.54 16.97
C ALA A 54 -2.53 0.64 17.25
N GLY A 55 -1.34 1.01 16.77
CA GLY A 55 -0.10 0.22 16.93
C GLY A 55 -0.03 -1.04 16.07
N ILE A 56 -0.98 -1.23 15.15
CA ILE A 56 -1.06 -2.39 14.25
C ILE A 56 -0.03 -2.27 13.12
N LEU A 57 0.20 -1.05 12.64
CA LEU A 57 1.29 -0.71 11.74
C LEU A 57 2.38 0.07 12.48
N ARG A 58 3.62 -0.11 12.03
CA ARG A 58 4.77 0.70 12.44
C ARG A 58 5.44 1.28 11.20
N ARG A 59 5.72 2.59 11.20
CA ARG A 59 6.52 3.23 10.14
C ARG A 59 7.98 2.83 10.28
N ILE A 60 8.59 2.46 9.16
CA ILE A 60 10.03 2.18 9.06
C ILE A 60 10.71 3.40 8.45
N ASN A 61 11.82 3.82 9.05
CA ASN A 61 12.68 4.91 8.59
C ASN A 61 13.87 4.36 7.80
#